data_AF-A0A1R1YEG6-F1
#
_entry.id   AF-A0A1R1YEG6-F1
#
_cell.length_a   1.000
_cell.length_b   1.000
_cell.length_c   1.000
_cell.angle_alpha   90.00
_cell.angle_beta   90.00
_cell.angle_gamma   90.00
#
_symmetry.space_group_name_H-M   'P 1'
#
loop_
_entity.id
_entity.type
_entity.pdbx_description
1 polymer ?
#
loop_
_entity_poly.entity_id
_entity_poly.type
_entity_poly.pdbx_seq_one_letter_code
_entity_poly.pdbx_strand_id
1 'polypeptide(L)'
;MSESRCHPIQTVIDQAMQLVAKVRKSAAMERIREELGITSVFLRTSTASERAIIKWPASKTLIVDLINKPIKAQKSTWVTGGSRWIKRYCQTDAAGKTVISLTNRKI
;
A
#
# COMPACT_ATOMS: atom_id res chain seq x y z
N MET A 1 8.78 4.14 -1.76
CA MET A 1 9.24 5.55 -1.87
C MET A 1 10.74 5.52 -2.07
N SER A 2 11.31 6.23 -3.05
CA SER A 2 12.76 6.17 -3.32
C SER A 2 13.54 6.95 -2.27
N GLU A 3 14.81 6.57 -2.07
CA GLU A 3 15.71 7.24 -1.13
C GLU A 3 15.82 8.75 -1.42
N SER A 4 15.95 9.13 -2.69
CA SER A 4 15.97 10.52 -3.14
C SER A 4 14.76 11.34 -2.69
N ARG A 5 13.57 10.72 -2.60
CA ARG A 5 12.34 11.36 -2.14
C ARG A 5 12.24 11.39 -0.62
N CYS A 6 12.89 10.46 0.06
CA CYS A 6 12.98 10.44 1.52
C CYS A 6 14.02 11.45 2.05
N HIS A 7 15.01 11.83 1.24
CA HIS A 7 16.14 12.65 1.68
C HIS A 7 15.72 14.00 2.30
N PRO A 8 14.83 14.82 1.71
CA PRO A 8 14.43 16.10 2.31
C PRO A 8 13.76 15.92 3.68
N ILE A 9 12.94 14.87 3.81
CA ILE A 9 12.25 14.53 5.07
C ILE A 9 13.27 14.09 6.12
N GLN A 10 14.23 13.26 5.73
CA GLN A 10 15.30 12.80 6.61
C GLN A 10 16.15 13.98 7.10
N THR A 11 16.46 14.95 6.23
CA THR A 11 17.23 16.15 6.61
C THR A 11 16.53 16.98 7.69
N VAL A 12 15.21 17.18 7.58
CA VAL A 12 14.43 17.92 8.58
C VAL A 12 14.43 17.18 9.93
N ILE A 13 14.29 15.85 9.90
CA ILE A 13 14.33 15.02 11.12
C ILE A 13 15.72 15.09 11.76
N ASP A 14 16.79 14.99 10.97
CA ASP A 14 18.16 15.05 11.47
C ASP A 14 18.46 16.41 12.13
N GLN A 15 17.97 17.51 11.54
CA GLN A 15 18.08 18.84 12.14
C GLN A 15 17.35 18.93 13.48
N ALA A 16 16.13 18.39 13.57
CA ALA A 16 15.38 18.35 14.82
C ALA A 16 16.10 17.50 15.88
N MET A 17 16.65 16.37 15.49
CA MET A 17 17.43 15.49 16.37
C MET A 17 18.69 16.18 16.91
N GLN A 18 19.40 16.94 16.07
CA GLN A 18 20.55 17.74 16.52
C GLN A 18 20.17 18.79 17.56
N LEU A 19 19.03 19.47 17.36
CA LEU A 19 18.51 20.46 18.30
C LEU A 19 18.16 19.82 19.65
N VAL A 20 17.45 18.68 19.63
CA VAL A 20 17.04 17.96 20.85
C VAL A 20 18.26 17.43 21.61
N ALA A 21 19.22 16.85 20.91
CA ALA A 21 20.44 16.31 21.52
C ALA A 21 21.47 17.41 21.89
N LYS A 22 21.20 18.69 21.55
CA LYS A 22 22.09 19.84 21.76
C LYS A 22 23.48 19.63 21.18
N VAL A 23 23.56 19.01 20.00
CA VAL A 23 24.83 18.64 19.37
C VAL A 23 25.15 19.55 18.17
N ARG A 24 26.44 19.81 17.94
CA ARG A 24 26.92 20.55 16.77
C ARG A 24 26.80 19.72 15.49
N LYS A 25 26.85 20.40 14.34
CA LYS A 25 26.75 19.82 12.99
C LYS A 25 27.79 18.73 12.67
N SER A 26 28.91 18.68 13.40
CA SER A 26 29.99 17.70 13.19
C SER A 26 29.72 16.33 13.83
N ALA A 27 28.62 16.17 14.54
CA ALA A 27 28.32 14.91 15.19
C ALA A 27 27.84 13.85 14.20
N ALA A 28 28.26 12.61 14.48
CA ALA A 28 27.83 11.44 13.73
C ALA A 28 26.33 11.21 13.97
N MET A 29 25.51 11.56 12.97
CA MET A 29 24.04 11.41 13.04
C MET A 29 23.61 9.96 13.28
N GLU A 30 24.38 8.99 12.80
CA GLU A 30 24.06 7.58 12.98
C GLU A 30 24.07 7.17 14.46
N ARG A 31 25.05 7.64 15.25
CA ARG A 31 25.05 7.42 16.70
C ARG A 31 23.88 8.09 17.38
N ILE A 32 23.54 9.33 17.01
CA ILE A 32 22.41 10.05 17.59
C ILE A 32 21.09 9.31 17.31
N ARG A 33 20.94 8.73 16.11
CA ARG A 33 19.79 7.91 15.74
C ARG A 33 19.72 6.62 16.54
N GLU A 34 20.84 5.93 16.73
CA GLU A 34 20.91 4.71 17.54
C GLU A 34 20.53 4.99 19.00
N GLU A 35 21.13 6.02 19.62
CA GLU A 35 20.87 6.43 21.00
C GLU A 35 19.40 6.85 21.22
N LEU A 36 18.81 7.55 20.24
CA LEU A 36 17.41 7.95 20.30
C LEU A 36 16.44 6.84 19.83
N GLY A 37 16.94 5.70 19.35
CA GLY A 37 16.12 4.61 18.80
C GLY A 37 15.32 5.00 17.55
N ILE A 38 15.75 6.04 16.82
CA ILE A 38 15.05 6.56 15.65
C ILE A 38 15.61 5.92 14.38
N THR A 39 14.86 5.00 13.81
CA THR A 39 15.18 4.43 12.49
C THR A 39 14.97 5.45 11.36
N SER A 40 15.87 5.43 10.37
CA SER A 40 15.77 6.26 9.16
C SER A 40 14.42 6.13 8.46
N VAL A 41 13.91 7.24 7.93
CA VAL A 41 12.66 7.30 7.16
C VAL A 41 12.71 6.38 5.96
N PHE A 42 13.86 6.27 5.31
CA PHE A 42 14.02 5.37 4.18
C PHE A 42 13.81 3.91 4.59
N LEU A 43 14.43 3.48 5.69
CA LEU A 43 14.25 2.12 6.22
C LEU A 43 12.78 1.86 6.59
N ARG A 44 12.14 2.77 7.33
CA ARG A 44 10.72 2.64 7.70
C ARG A 44 9.81 2.50 6.49
N THR A 45 10.04 3.31 5.47
CA THR A 45 9.22 3.33 4.26
C THR A 45 9.49 2.13 3.36
N SER A 46 10.73 1.62 3.34
CA SER A 46 11.09 0.36 2.70
C SER A 46 10.37 -0.82 3.36
N THR A 47 10.48 -0.97 4.68
CA THR A 47 9.78 -2.04 5.42
C THR A 47 8.26 -1.95 5.26
N ALA A 48 7.68 -0.75 5.28
CA ALA A 48 6.25 -0.57 5.03
C ALA A 48 5.86 -0.98 3.60
N SER A 49 6.71 -0.66 2.61
CA SER A 49 6.49 -1.05 1.21
C SER A 49 6.57 -2.56 1.04
N GLU A 50 7.58 -3.20 1.64
CA GLU A 50 7.74 -4.66 1.65
C GLU A 50 6.52 -5.36 2.27
N ARG A 51 6.08 -4.89 3.44
CA ARG A 51 4.84 -5.40 4.09
C ARG A 51 3.62 -5.22 3.20
N ALA A 52 3.51 -4.10 2.50
CA ALA A 52 2.41 -3.86 1.58
C ALA A 52 2.45 -4.85 0.40
N ILE A 53 3.63 -5.11 -0.17
CA ILE A 53 3.82 -6.09 -1.26
C ILE A 53 3.47 -7.51 -0.79
N ILE A 54 3.93 -7.93 0.39
CA ILE A 54 3.62 -9.25 0.97
C ILE A 54 2.12 -9.39 1.25
N LYS A 55 1.48 -8.34 1.77
CA LYS A 55 0.04 -8.32 2.05
C LYS A 55 -0.80 -8.26 0.78
N TRP A 56 -0.27 -7.69 -0.30
CA TRP A 56 -1.02 -7.38 -1.51
C TRP A 56 -1.74 -8.60 -2.11
N PRO A 57 -1.11 -9.78 -2.31
CA PRO A 57 -1.79 -10.97 -2.84
C PRO A 57 -2.96 -11.47 -1.99
N ALA A 58 -2.89 -11.32 -0.67
CA ALA A 58 -3.97 -11.69 0.25
C ALA A 58 -5.06 -10.62 0.36
N SER A 59 -4.83 -9.44 -0.23
CA SER A 59 -5.78 -8.34 -0.19
C SER A 59 -6.91 -8.62 -1.16
N LYS A 60 -8.16 -8.55 -0.67
CA LYS A 60 -9.39 -8.66 -1.48
C LYS A 60 -9.66 -7.39 -2.29
N THR A 61 -8.63 -6.85 -2.94
CA THR A 61 -8.76 -5.66 -3.79
C THR A 61 -9.08 -6.07 -5.21
N LEU A 62 -9.90 -5.28 -5.90
CA LEU A 62 -10.28 -5.54 -7.29
C LEU A 62 -9.05 -5.64 -8.22
N ILE A 63 -7.97 -4.94 -7.89
CA ILE A 63 -6.72 -4.97 -8.66
C ILE A 63 -6.05 -6.35 -8.57
N VAL A 64 -6.03 -6.99 -7.39
CA VAL A 64 -5.51 -8.37 -7.22
C VAL A 64 -6.33 -9.36 -8.03
N ASP A 65 -7.65 -9.23 -7.99
CA ASP A 65 -8.55 -10.07 -8.80
C ASP A 65 -8.35 -9.87 -10.30
N LEU A 66 -8.08 -8.64 -10.73
CA LEU A 66 -7.79 -8.29 -12.13
C LEU A 66 -6.43 -8.79 -12.61
N ILE A 67 -5.41 -8.79 -11.76
CA ILE A 67 -4.08 -9.35 -12.08
C ILE A 67 -4.16 -10.88 -12.21
N ASN A 68 -4.87 -11.54 -11.30
CA ASN A 68 -5.07 -12.99 -11.32
C ASN A 68 -6.00 -13.45 -12.46
N LYS A 69 -6.91 -12.58 -12.91
CA LYS A 69 -7.81 -12.82 -14.04
C LYS A 69 -7.64 -11.71 -15.08
N PRO A 70 -6.46 -11.63 -15.75
CA PRO A 70 -6.15 -10.53 -16.65
C PRO A 70 -7.13 -10.51 -17.81
N ILE A 71 -7.67 -9.33 -18.09
CA ILE A 71 -8.69 -9.15 -19.14
C ILE A 71 -8.00 -9.27 -20.50
N LYS A 72 -8.20 -10.42 -21.17
CA LYS A 72 -7.55 -10.76 -22.45
C LYS A 72 -8.00 -9.91 -23.65
N ALA A 73 -9.01 -9.04 -23.51
CA ALA A 73 -9.59 -8.28 -24.62
C ALA A 73 -9.52 -6.76 -24.37
N GLN A 74 -8.36 -6.17 -24.71
CA GLN A 74 -7.97 -4.76 -24.46
C GLN A 74 -8.93 -3.71 -25.08
N LYS A 75 -9.72 -4.07 -26.10
CA LYS A 75 -10.63 -3.15 -26.82
C LYS A 75 -12.13 -3.41 -26.59
N SER A 76 -12.51 -4.36 -25.73
CA SER A 76 -13.92 -4.62 -25.38
C SER A 76 -14.32 -4.06 -24.00
N THR A 77 -13.43 -3.30 -23.39
CA THR A 77 -13.26 -3.27 -21.94
C THR A 77 -14.14 -2.28 -21.19
N TRP A 78 -14.90 -1.43 -21.89
CA TRP A 78 -15.81 -0.52 -21.20
C TRP A 78 -17.25 -1.00 -21.13
N VAL A 79 -17.70 -1.88 -22.03
CA VAL A 79 -19.14 -2.24 -22.06
C VAL A 79 -19.39 -3.71 -21.75
N THR A 80 -18.57 -4.68 -22.20
CA THR A 80 -18.91 -6.10 -22.00
C THR A 80 -18.22 -6.76 -20.80
N GLY A 81 -17.00 -6.32 -20.44
CA GLY A 81 -16.28 -6.74 -19.23
C GLY A 81 -16.97 -6.26 -17.95
N GLY A 82 -17.46 -5.02 -17.96
CA GLY A 82 -18.34 -4.46 -16.94
C GLY A 82 -19.66 -5.23 -16.81
N SER A 83 -20.34 -5.55 -17.92
CA SER A 83 -21.62 -6.29 -17.87
C SER A 83 -21.50 -7.70 -17.29
N ARG A 84 -20.41 -8.44 -17.53
CA ARG A 84 -20.22 -9.77 -16.91
C ARG A 84 -19.76 -9.69 -15.45
N TRP A 85 -19.08 -8.62 -15.04
CA TRP A 85 -18.71 -8.33 -13.64
C TRP A 85 -19.93 -7.91 -12.82
N ILE A 86 -20.77 -7.03 -13.36
CA ILE A 86 -22.11 -6.68 -12.86
C ILE A 86 -22.97 -7.94 -12.73
N LYS A 87 -22.98 -8.82 -13.73
CA LYS A 87 -23.73 -10.10 -13.69
C LYS A 87 -23.20 -11.11 -12.65
N ARG A 88 -21.93 -11.01 -12.25
CA ARG A 88 -21.27 -11.98 -11.34
C ARG A 88 -21.22 -11.50 -9.88
N TYR A 89 -21.31 -10.19 -9.63
CA TYR A 89 -21.17 -9.59 -8.30
C TYR A 89 -22.26 -8.56 -7.92
N CYS A 90 -23.14 -8.14 -8.85
CA CYS A 90 -24.26 -7.22 -8.63
C CYS A 90 -25.58 -7.82 -9.17
N GLN A 91 -26.04 -8.94 -8.62
CA GLN A 91 -27.34 -9.51 -8.98
C GLN A 91 -28.45 -8.92 -8.08
N THR A 92 -29.40 -8.19 -8.63
CA THR A 92 -30.72 -7.93 -8.00
C THR A 92 -31.70 -9.00 -8.44
N ASP A 93 -32.20 -9.77 -7.48
CA ASP A 93 -33.24 -10.76 -7.73
C ASP A 93 -34.55 -10.05 -8.10
N ALA A 94 -35.45 -10.72 -8.82
CA ALA A 94 -36.83 -10.29 -9.00
C ALA A 94 -37.75 -10.86 -7.89
N ALA A 95 -37.29 -10.76 -6.64
CA ALA A 95 -38.10 -10.24 -5.54
C ALA A 95 -37.46 -8.94 -4.97
N GLY A 96 -36.52 -8.35 -5.70
CA GLY A 96 -35.90 -7.06 -5.43
C GLY A 96 -34.82 -7.05 -4.35
N LYS A 97 -34.14 -8.17 -4.05
CA LYS A 97 -33.05 -8.17 -3.05
C LYS A 97 -31.77 -8.81 -3.60
N THR A 98 -30.64 -8.18 -3.29
CA THR A 98 -29.30 -8.55 -3.77
C THR A 98 -28.75 -9.74 -2.99
N VAL A 99 -28.47 -10.87 -3.66
CA VAL A 99 -27.78 -12.00 -3.01
C VAL A 99 -26.32 -11.63 -2.81
N ILE A 100 -26.00 -11.37 -1.54
CA ILE A 100 -24.64 -11.12 -1.09
C ILE A 100 -23.86 -12.45 -1.23
N SER A 101 -22.92 -12.52 -2.17
CA SER A 101 -22.05 -13.69 -2.42
C SER A 101 -21.03 -13.97 -1.29
N LEU A 102 -21.37 -13.60 -0.05
CA LEU A 102 -20.57 -13.81 1.16
C LEU A 102 -20.60 -15.27 1.64
N THR A 103 -21.54 -16.11 1.21
CA THR A 103 -21.68 -17.50 1.69
C THR A 103 -20.57 -18.45 1.24
N ASN A 104 -19.83 -18.12 0.16
CA ASN A 104 -18.73 -18.96 -0.34
C ASN A 104 -17.32 -18.50 0.07
N ARG A 105 -17.21 -17.48 0.94
CA ARG A 105 -15.95 -17.14 1.60
C ARG A 105 -15.89 -17.85 2.96
N LYS A 106 -15.69 -19.17 2.96
CA LYS A 106 -15.18 -19.83 4.18
C LYS A 106 -13.72 -19.41 4.38
N ILE A 107 -13.41 -19.03 5.62
CA ILE A 107 -12.10 -18.61 6.14
C ILE A 107 -11.10 -19.75 6.00
#